data_AF-A0A2K1KFV7-F1
#
_entry.id   AF-A0A2K1KFV7-F1
#
_cell.length_a   1.000
_cell.length_b   1.000
_cell.length_c   1.000
_cell.angle_alpha   90.00
_cell.angle_beta   90.00
_cell.angle_gamma   90.00
#
_symmetry.space_group_name_H-M   'P 1'
#
loop_
_entity.id
_entity.type
_entity.pdbx_description
1 polymer ?
#
loop_
_entity_poly.entity_id
_entity_poly.type
_entity_poly.pdbx_seq_one_letter_code
_entity_poly.pdbx_strand_id
1 'polypeptide(L)'
;MAMAMAKESSTHTLRVLRGAEDGLRGVEGIAWIIGMSHPALTVLSFLRCLHRNDAQPDVVAEAEELRVLLPRGLEVLGAVVLNKGGGKLSSGGRIALELREKLEVPNRDNGCIVAASVSSSSFKLGYSRYQAGNASSLREIDVQEFENGVWDDAIFLRCKMQFKMPLYLPQSATASEYEEQAAGAINNMVEDLKSSKARFLAEGPDGPMLLPLSREKSSQDPVFCSSLRSSQPLLAPGGHQIPAAVNLSVMSCSSKENNTSLLMQNLPAKSPVAVQLLKLNVDVLCVAPSHLSVVEAATSLVVPAICDQLSLMSKMAKKNASQDSKISAFHFCPLSCPITVIYDLSYGENETALVNSRKSLHQRLLLPLDRPLLRVANALTTMESTSSSLGSRRLCDVHVGLAPSGVSGGTQSLVDGSYEYYHYLQDRFDDNGWGCAYRSLQTIVSWFRLQQYTSVPVPSHREVQKILVDIGDKEPSFIDSQDWIGSMEIFFVLDKLLGVQCKILDVQSGKELPNKCRELAQHFRTQGTPIMIGGGVLAYTLLGVDYNEMTGESAFLILDPHYTGGEDLKSIRSGGWCGWKRAVGANGKEFFHANRFYNLLMPQRPNTV
;
A
#
# COMPACT_ATOMS: atom_id res chain seq x y z
N MET A 1 8.85 36.89 -24.58
CA MET A 1 9.01 37.79 -23.41
C MET A 1 8.03 37.49 -22.26
N ALA A 2 6.86 36.87 -22.51
CA ALA A 2 5.91 36.46 -21.45
C ALA A 2 6.28 35.17 -20.68
N MET A 3 7.24 34.37 -21.17
CA MET A 3 7.67 33.11 -20.54
C MET A 3 8.74 33.29 -19.45
N ALA A 4 9.29 34.50 -19.30
CA ALA A 4 10.32 34.81 -18.32
C ALA A 4 9.75 35.32 -16.97
N MET A 5 8.51 35.83 -16.96
CA MET A 5 7.88 36.37 -15.75
C MET A 5 7.16 35.33 -14.87
N ALA A 6 6.96 34.10 -15.37
CA ALA A 6 6.38 33.02 -14.57
C ALA A 6 7.41 32.26 -13.69
N LYS A 7 8.71 32.52 -13.87
CA LYS A 7 9.78 31.80 -13.16
C LYS A 7 10.13 32.37 -11.78
N GLU A 8 9.75 33.61 -11.46
CA GLU A 8 10.06 34.21 -10.16
C GLU A 8 8.97 33.99 -9.11
N SER A 9 7.70 33.77 -9.48
CA SER A 9 6.59 33.68 -8.52
C SER A 9 6.42 32.30 -7.86
N SER A 10 6.93 31.21 -8.44
CA SER A 10 6.79 29.85 -7.87
C SER A 10 7.77 29.56 -6.74
N THR A 11 8.74 30.45 -6.50
CA THR A 11 9.85 30.20 -5.57
C THR A 11 9.50 30.44 -4.10
N HIS A 12 8.29 30.87 -3.75
CA HIS A 12 7.92 31.24 -2.36
C HIS A 12 6.76 30.42 -1.76
N THR A 13 6.21 29.46 -2.51
CA THR A 13 5.04 28.68 -2.10
C THR A 13 5.42 27.21 -1.88
N LEU A 14 5.03 26.68 -0.72
CA LEU A 14 5.08 25.27 -0.36
C LEU A 14 3.68 24.67 -0.54
N ARG A 15 3.57 23.62 -1.34
CA ARG A 15 2.33 22.86 -1.45
C ARG A 15 2.35 21.71 -0.46
N VAL A 16 1.29 21.52 0.33
CA VAL A 16 1.19 20.42 1.29
C VAL A 16 -0.05 19.59 0.98
N LEU A 17 0.12 18.28 0.81
CA LEU A 17 -1.00 17.37 0.59
C LEU A 17 -1.89 17.35 1.84
N ARG A 18 -3.20 17.58 1.65
CA ARG A 18 -4.18 17.58 2.75
C ARG A 18 -4.13 16.25 3.51
N GLY A 19 -4.02 16.33 4.84
CA GLY A 19 -3.95 15.15 5.72
C GLY A 19 -2.58 14.49 5.83
N ALA A 20 -1.56 14.94 5.08
CA ALA A 20 -0.20 14.37 5.18
C ALA A 20 0.38 14.48 6.61
N GLU A 21 -0.04 15.49 7.37
CA GLU A 21 0.45 15.79 8.72
C GLU A 21 -0.25 14.96 9.82
N ASP A 22 -1.37 14.30 9.53
CA ASP A 22 -2.24 13.72 10.57
C ASP A 22 -1.53 12.63 11.40
N GLY A 23 -0.66 11.85 10.75
CA GLY A 23 0.14 10.80 11.39
C GLY A 23 1.20 11.31 12.38
N LEU A 24 1.50 12.62 12.39
CA LEU A 24 2.48 13.20 13.31
C LEU A 24 1.92 13.43 14.72
N ARG A 25 0.59 13.40 14.90
CA ARG A 25 -0.05 13.65 16.19
C ARG A 25 0.42 12.65 17.24
N GLY A 26 0.99 13.15 18.33
CA GLY A 26 1.50 12.32 19.43
C GLY A 26 2.88 11.71 19.18
N VAL A 27 3.55 12.04 18.07
CA VAL A 27 4.92 11.59 17.77
C VAL A 27 5.94 12.56 18.39
N GLU A 28 7.02 12.01 18.97
CA GLU A 28 8.12 12.78 19.55
C GLU A 28 9.44 12.53 18.82
N GLY A 29 10.26 13.57 18.64
CA GLY A 29 11.58 13.50 18.03
C GLY A 29 11.68 14.23 16.69
N ILE A 30 12.18 13.55 15.65
CA ILE A 30 12.39 14.12 14.32
C ILE A 30 11.57 13.33 13.30
N ALA A 31 10.96 14.03 12.34
CA ALA A 31 10.38 13.42 11.15
C ALA A 31 10.94 14.07 9.89
N TRP A 32 11.19 13.28 8.85
CA TRP A 32 11.66 13.71 7.54
C TRP A 32 10.48 14.11 6.67
N ILE A 33 10.57 15.27 6.02
CA ILE A 33 9.56 15.78 5.10
C ILE A 33 9.82 15.16 3.73
N ILE A 34 8.90 14.35 3.22
CA ILE A 34 9.04 13.66 1.93
C ILE A 34 8.19 14.34 0.88
N GLY A 35 8.76 14.52 -0.32
CA GLY A 35 8.02 15.10 -1.41
C GLY A 35 8.82 15.28 -2.69
N MET A 36 8.41 16.26 -3.48
CA MET A 36 9.00 16.59 -4.78
C MET A 36 9.46 18.05 -4.80
N SER A 37 10.62 18.31 -5.41
CA SER A 37 11.16 19.65 -5.62
C SER A 37 10.67 20.32 -6.91
N HIS A 38 10.21 19.52 -7.90
CA HIS A 38 9.83 20.01 -9.23
C HIS A 38 8.47 19.44 -9.66
N PRO A 39 7.59 20.20 -10.35
CA PRO A 39 7.72 21.62 -10.76
C PRO A 39 7.52 22.65 -9.66
N ALA A 40 6.97 22.24 -8.51
CA ALA A 40 6.85 23.08 -7.33
C ALA A 40 7.22 22.26 -6.09
N LEU A 41 7.71 22.95 -5.07
CA LEU A 41 8.06 22.35 -3.78
C LEU A 41 6.79 21.80 -3.12
N THR A 42 6.66 20.47 -3.08
CA THR A 42 5.43 19.77 -2.73
C THR A 42 5.69 18.70 -1.67
N VAL A 43 5.07 18.83 -0.50
CA VAL A 43 5.09 17.84 0.59
C VAL A 43 3.99 16.82 0.39
N LEU A 44 4.37 15.54 0.40
CA LEU A 44 3.45 14.41 0.22
C LEU A 44 3.22 13.62 1.50
N SER A 45 4.27 13.45 2.31
CA SER A 45 4.22 12.61 3.50
C SER A 45 5.37 12.92 4.45
N PHE A 46 5.37 12.26 5.60
CA PHE A 46 6.41 12.37 6.61
C PHE A 46 6.89 10.98 7.02
N LEU A 47 8.20 10.85 7.24
CA LEU A 47 8.80 9.64 7.80
C LEU A 47 9.38 9.91 9.17
N ARG A 48 8.99 9.16 10.18
CA ARG A 48 9.60 9.22 11.50
C ARG A 48 11.06 8.78 11.42
N CYS A 49 11.95 9.54 12.06
CA CYS A 49 13.30 9.12 12.32
C CYS A 49 13.31 8.04 13.42
N LEU A 50 13.86 6.87 13.13
CA LEU A 50 13.94 5.75 14.07
C LEU A 50 15.32 5.63 14.71
N HIS A 51 16.39 5.89 13.96
CA HIS A 51 17.76 5.77 14.44
C HIS A 51 18.23 7.09 15.06
N ARG A 52 18.33 7.12 16.39
CA ARG A 52 18.74 8.32 17.15
C ARG A 52 19.52 7.95 18.41
N ASN A 53 20.55 8.74 18.72
CA ASN A 53 21.31 8.69 19.98
C ASN A 53 21.09 10.02 20.71
N ASP A 54 20.62 9.99 21.97
CA ASP A 54 20.48 11.18 22.84
C ASP A 54 19.90 12.44 22.15
N ALA A 55 18.81 12.24 21.38
CA ALA A 55 18.08 13.23 20.57
C ALA A 55 18.71 13.70 19.24
N GLN A 56 19.90 13.22 18.85
CA GLN A 56 20.44 13.42 17.50
C GLN A 56 20.20 12.19 16.61
N PRO A 57 19.84 12.36 15.34
CA PRO A 57 19.61 11.24 14.43
C PRO A 57 20.94 10.65 13.95
N ASP A 58 21.00 9.33 13.81
CA ASP A 58 22.06 8.66 13.07
C ASP A 58 21.75 8.77 11.57
N VAL A 59 22.30 9.81 10.96
CA VAL A 59 22.06 10.15 9.56
C VAL A 59 22.55 9.05 8.61
N VAL A 60 23.59 8.31 8.97
CA VAL A 60 24.13 7.23 8.13
C VAL A 60 23.16 6.05 8.12
N ALA A 61 22.71 5.60 9.29
CA ALA A 61 21.74 4.52 9.40
C ALA A 61 20.40 4.88 8.75
N GLU A 62 19.91 6.11 8.95
CA GLU A 62 18.69 6.60 8.28
C GLU A 62 18.86 6.63 6.75
N ALA A 63 19.99 7.11 6.25
CA ALA A 63 20.25 7.13 4.81
C ALA A 63 20.27 5.72 4.20
N GLU A 64 20.86 4.72 4.89
CA GLU A 64 20.88 3.34 4.39
C GLU A 64 19.48 2.74 4.23
N GLU A 65 18.55 2.99 5.17
CA GLU A 65 17.17 2.51 5.06
C GLU A 65 16.36 3.29 4.02
N LEU A 66 16.47 4.62 4.02
CA LEU A 66 15.68 5.48 3.16
C LEU A 66 16.05 5.35 1.68
N ARG A 67 17.29 4.97 1.37
CA ARG A 67 17.81 4.88 -0.01
C ARG A 67 17.01 3.91 -0.89
N VAL A 68 16.48 2.83 -0.31
CA VAL A 68 15.59 1.90 -1.02
C VAL A 68 14.13 2.16 -0.67
N LEU A 69 13.83 2.55 0.58
CA LEU A 69 12.45 2.78 1.01
C LEU A 69 11.74 3.84 0.16
N LEU A 70 12.46 4.91 -0.19
CA LEU A 70 11.97 6.01 -1.01
C LEU A 70 12.29 5.78 -2.50
N PRO A 71 11.27 5.63 -3.36
CA PRO A 71 11.43 5.66 -4.82
C PRO A 71 12.26 6.86 -5.27
N ARG A 72 13.29 6.63 -6.09
CA ARG A 72 14.10 7.71 -6.67
C ARG A 72 13.18 8.70 -7.42
N GLY A 73 13.39 10.00 -7.17
CA GLY A 73 12.53 11.07 -7.65
C GLY A 73 11.61 11.66 -6.58
N LEU A 74 11.36 10.91 -5.51
CA LEU A 74 10.95 11.48 -4.23
C LEU A 74 12.19 11.84 -3.42
N GLU A 75 12.12 12.94 -2.68
CA GLU A 75 13.25 13.49 -1.95
C GLU A 75 12.87 13.77 -0.49
N VAL A 76 13.88 13.72 0.37
CA VAL A 76 13.81 14.35 1.69
C VAL A 76 13.94 15.87 1.47
N LEU A 77 12.81 16.58 1.52
CA LEU A 77 12.75 18.04 1.37
C LEU A 77 13.24 18.77 2.62
N GLY A 78 13.21 18.11 3.76
CA GLY A 78 13.34 18.78 5.04
C GLY A 78 13.18 17.89 6.26
N ALA A 79 13.12 18.53 7.43
CA ALA A 79 12.83 17.86 8.69
C ALA A 79 11.91 18.70 9.59
N VAL A 80 11.10 17.98 10.36
CA VAL A 80 10.23 18.49 11.42
C VAL A 80 10.82 18.11 12.77
N VAL A 81 10.93 19.07 13.68
CA VAL A 81 11.29 18.80 15.08
C VAL A 81 10.03 18.79 15.94
N LEU A 82 9.71 17.62 16.48
CA LEU A 82 8.53 17.30 17.28
C LEU A 82 8.92 17.22 18.77
N ASN A 83 9.26 18.36 19.38
CA ASN A 83 9.62 18.43 20.81
C ASN A 83 8.64 19.33 21.57
N LYS A 84 8.18 18.88 22.74
CA LYS A 84 7.27 19.66 23.63
C LYS A 84 7.87 20.98 24.15
N GLY A 85 9.20 21.14 24.08
CA GLY A 85 9.92 22.31 24.60
C GLY A 85 10.46 23.28 23.56
N GLY A 86 10.03 23.21 22.29
CA GLY A 86 10.50 24.12 21.23
C GLY A 86 11.99 23.91 20.90
N GLY A 87 12.31 22.79 20.24
CA GLY A 87 13.66 22.59 19.69
C GLY A 87 14.02 23.70 18.70
N LYS A 88 15.30 24.12 18.66
CA LYS A 88 15.76 25.15 17.72
C LYS A 88 15.51 24.68 16.27
N LEU A 89 14.59 25.31 15.53
CA LEU A 89 14.27 25.01 14.12
C LEU A 89 15.53 24.91 13.24
N SER A 90 16.55 25.70 13.53
CA SER A 90 17.83 25.70 12.80
C SER A 90 18.59 24.36 12.86
N SER A 91 18.30 23.50 13.85
CA SER A 91 18.85 22.15 13.92
C SER A 91 18.21 21.20 12.89
N GLY A 92 16.91 21.31 12.63
CA GLY A 92 16.20 20.45 11.67
C GLY A 92 16.67 20.65 10.23
N GLY A 93 16.80 21.91 9.79
CA GLY A 93 17.31 22.22 8.45
C GLY A 93 18.74 21.72 8.20
N ARG A 94 19.62 21.89 9.19
CA ARG A 94 21.01 21.40 9.11
C ARG A 94 21.07 19.87 9.01
N ILE A 95 20.31 19.18 9.84
CA ILE A 95 20.28 17.71 9.88
C ILE A 95 19.69 17.15 8.56
N ALA A 96 18.65 17.79 8.01
CA ALA A 96 18.09 17.39 6.72
C ALA A 96 19.10 17.54 5.56
N LEU A 97 19.95 18.57 5.57
CA LEU A 97 21.04 18.70 4.60
C LEU A 97 22.01 17.54 4.68
N GLU A 98 22.45 17.19 5.90
CA GLU A 98 23.37 16.09 6.14
C GLU A 98 22.79 14.76 5.62
N LEU A 99 21.49 14.53 5.83
CA LEU A 99 20.80 13.35 5.30
C LEU A 99 20.71 13.36 3.77
N ARG A 100 20.39 14.49 3.15
CA ARG A 100 20.34 14.62 1.69
C ARG A 100 21.69 14.35 1.04
N GLU A 101 22.78 14.80 1.67
CA GLU A 101 24.15 14.52 1.21
C GLU A 101 24.42 13.00 1.22
N LYS A 102 24.06 12.30 2.30
CA LYS A 102 24.21 10.84 2.38
C LYS A 102 23.29 10.05 1.44
N LEU A 103 22.15 10.63 1.06
CA LEU A 103 21.22 10.07 0.07
C LEU A 103 21.63 10.40 -1.38
N GLU A 104 22.70 11.18 -1.57
CA GLU A 104 23.19 11.65 -2.88
C GLU A 104 22.09 12.40 -3.66
N VAL A 105 21.24 13.15 -2.95
CA VAL A 105 20.16 13.92 -3.59
C VAL A 105 20.78 15.13 -4.31
N PRO A 106 20.55 15.31 -5.63
CA PRO A 106 21.12 16.42 -6.38
C PRO A 106 20.71 17.77 -5.78
N ASN A 107 21.67 18.68 -5.61
CA ASN A 107 21.41 19.99 -5.05
C ASN A 107 20.94 20.97 -6.14
N ARG A 108 19.68 20.82 -6.59
CA ARG A 108 19.14 21.56 -7.75
C ARG A 108 18.67 22.99 -7.41
N ASP A 109 18.22 23.22 -6.18
CA ASP A 109 17.59 24.48 -5.75
C ASP A 109 18.42 25.26 -4.71
N ASN A 110 19.73 25.37 -4.90
CA ASN A 110 20.62 26.14 -4.01
C ASN A 110 20.51 25.76 -2.51
N GLY A 111 20.13 24.52 -2.20
CA GLY A 111 19.95 24.04 -0.82
C GLY A 111 18.73 24.62 -0.11
N CYS A 112 17.63 24.92 -0.81
CA CYS A 112 16.34 25.24 -0.19
C CYS A 112 15.82 24.02 0.59
N ILE A 113 15.92 24.07 1.92
CA ILE A 113 15.47 23.00 2.80
C ILE A 113 14.26 23.46 3.59
N VAL A 114 13.27 22.60 3.72
CA VAL A 114 12.10 22.87 4.54
C VAL A 114 12.40 22.51 5.99
N ALA A 115 12.33 23.48 6.88
CA ALA A 115 12.29 23.25 8.32
C ALA A 115 10.86 23.46 8.79
N ALA A 116 10.32 22.52 9.56
CA ALA A 116 9.03 22.71 10.19
C ALA A 116 9.08 22.54 11.70
N SER A 117 8.16 23.21 12.39
CA SER A 117 7.99 23.13 13.83
C SER A 117 6.52 23.08 14.20
N VAL A 118 6.20 22.38 15.29
CA VAL A 118 4.83 22.25 15.76
C VAL A 118 4.52 23.36 16.75
N SER A 119 3.44 24.11 16.52
CA SER A 119 2.89 25.03 17.51
C SER A 119 2.31 24.27 18.70
N SER A 120 2.70 24.66 19.92
CA SER A 120 2.29 24.01 21.17
C SER A 120 0.79 24.16 21.49
N SER A 121 0.07 25.10 20.85
CA SER A 121 -1.33 25.39 21.16
C SER A 121 -2.36 24.76 20.20
N SER A 122 -1.98 24.42 18.96
CA SER A 122 -2.94 24.00 17.92
C SER A 122 -2.53 22.76 17.10
N PHE A 123 -1.36 22.17 17.38
CA PHE A 123 -0.73 21.14 16.53
C PHE A 123 -0.58 21.57 15.05
N LYS A 124 -0.60 22.88 14.76
CA LYS A 124 -0.36 23.38 13.41
C LYS A 124 1.14 23.43 13.14
N LEU A 125 1.56 22.88 12.00
CA LEU A 125 2.95 22.97 11.55
C LEU A 125 3.22 24.36 10.96
N GLY A 126 4.25 25.02 11.49
CA GLY A 126 4.83 26.22 10.90
C GLY A 126 6.03 25.81 10.04
N TYR A 127 5.98 26.16 8.75
CA TYR A 127 7.03 25.87 7.78
C TYR A 127 7.94 27.07 7.58
N SER A 128 9.21 26.81 7.32
CA SER A 128 10.20 27.84 7.03
C SER A 128 11.26 27.30 6.08
N ARG A 129 11.80 28.17 5.24
CA ARG A 129 12.95 27.84 4.39
C ARG A 129 14.24 28.04 5.17
N TYR A 130 15.09 27.02 5.12
CA TYR A 130 16.47 27.04 5.61
C TYR A 130 17.44 27.10 4.43
N GLN A 131 18.47 27.95 4.55
CA GLN A 131 19.54 28.10 3.57
C GLN A 131 20.89 27.82 4.24
N ALA A 132 21.71 26.98 3.62
CA ALA A 132 23.02 26.60 4.15
C ALA A 132 23.96 27.83 4.27
N GLY A 133 24.71 27.92 5.37
CA GLY A 133 25.73 28.97 5.59
C GLY A 133 25.30 30.16 6.45
N ASN A 134 24.03 30.29 6.82
CA ASN A 134 23.56 31.33 7.73
C ASN A 134 22.48 30.80 8.69
N ALA A 135 22.88 30.34 9.89
CA ALA A 135 21.97 29.73 10.87
C ALA A 135 20.81 30.64 11.33
N SER A 136 20.93 31.96 11.06
CA SER A 136 19.95 33.02 11.33
C SER A 136 18.92 33.28 10.22
N SER A 137 18.99 32.62 9.05
CA SER A 137 18.11 32.93 7.91
C SER A 137 16.97 31.92 7.71
N LEU A 138 16.13 31.72 8.73
CA LEU A 138 14.82 31.11 8.50
C LEU A 138 13.93 32.16 7.83
N ARG A 139 13.41 31.84 6.64
CA ARG A 139 12.45 32.69 5.94
C ARG A 139 11.07 32.04 5.97
N GLU A 140 10.05 32.84 6.21
CA GLU A 140 8.66 32.39 6.10
C GLU A 140 8.36 31.93 4.67
N ILE A 141 7.53 30.89 4.56
CA ILE A 141 7.13 30.31 3.28
C ILE A 141 5.60 30.27 3.24
N ASP A 142 5.01 30.65 2.11
CA ASP A 142 3.57 30.58 1.94
C ASP A 142 3.16 29.11 1.80
N VAL A 143 2.13 28.67 2.52
CA VAL A 143 1.71 27.26 2.54
C VAL A 143 0.33 27.13 1.93
N GLN A 144 0.25 26.32 0.87
CA GLN A 144 -1.00 26.05 0.17
C GLN A 144 -1.34 24.56 0.27
N GLU A 145 -2.51 24.26 0.83
CA GLU A 145 -3.02 22.90 0.86
C GLU A 145 -3.63 22.51 -0.50
N PHE A 146 -3.45 21.25 -0.88
CA PHE A 146 -4.08 20.69 -2.07
C PHE A 146 -4.53 19.24 -1.81
N GLU A 147 -5.51 18.79 -2.57
CA GLU A 147 -6.11 17.45 -2.39
C GLU A 147 -5.82 16.52 -3.57
N ASN A 148 -5.84 17.03 -4.79
CA ASN A 148 -5.79 16.24 -6.02
C ASN A 148 -4.67 16.70 -6.96
N GLY A 149 -4.37 15.89 -7.97
CA GLY A 149 -3.42 16.24 -9.03
C GLY A 149 -1.95 16.19 -8.61
N VAL A 150 -1.63 15.43 -7.54
CA VAL A 150 -0.24 15.23 -7.07
C VAL A 150 0.68 14.80 -8.21
N TRP A 151 0.19 13.90 -9.05
CA TRP A 151 0.98 13.21 -10.07
C TRP A 151 0.73 13.75 -11.49
N ASP A 152 0.00 14.86 -11.64
CA ASP A 152 -0.35 15.41 -12.95
C ASP A 152 0.88 15.83 -13.74
N ASP A 153 1.96 16.21 -13.06
CA ASP A 153 3.24 16.59 -13.67
C ASP A 153 4.33 15.51 -13.52
N ALA A 154 3.98 14.31 -13.06
CA ALA A 154 4.91 13.21 -12.83
C ALA A 154 4.58 11.98 -13.69
N ILE A 155 5.59 11.18 -13.99
CA ILE A 155 5.45 9.84 -14.55
C ILE A 155 6.10 8.82 -13.63
N PHE A 156 5.49 7.65 -13.54
CA PHE A 156 6.09 6.51 -12.83
C PHE A 156 6.90 5.69 -13.84
N LEU A 157 8.13 5.35 -13.48
CA LEU A 157 9.00 4.48 -14.26
C LEU A 157 9.26 3.23 -13.43
N ARG A 158 9.03 2.06 -14.02
CA ARG A 158 9.29 0.76 -13.38
C ARG A 158 10.33 0.01 -14.17
N CYS A 159 11.30 -0.60 -13.51
CA CYS A 159 12.26 -1.49 -14.16
C CYS A 159 12.36 -2.79 -13.38
N LYS A 160 11.98 -3.89 -14.04
CA LYS A 160 12.02 -5.24 -13.47
C LYS A 160 13.05 -6.08 -14.22
N MET A 161 14.04 -6.59 -13.51
CA MET A 161 15.15 -7.33 -14.09
C MET A 161 15.57 -8.51 -13.22
N GLN A 162 16.00 -9.60 -13.87
CA GLN A 162 16.61 -10.73 -13.18
C GLN A 162 18.11 -10.77 -13.48
N PHE A 163 18.92 -10.65 -12.43
CA PHE A 163 20.36 -10.79 -12.49
C PHE A 163 20.76 -12.21 -12.13
N LYS A 164 21.59 -12.83 -12.99
CA LYS A 164 22.15 -14.16 -12.80
C LYS A 164 23.67 -14.02 -12.81
N MET A 165 24.28 -14.08 -11.63
CA MET A 165 25.71 -13.85 -11.45
C MET A 165 26.38 -15.17 -11.06
N PRO A 166 27.29 -15.71 -11.89
CA PRO A 166 28.04 -16.91 -11.53
C PRO A 166 29.08 -16.56 -10.45
N LEU A 167 29.05 -17.30 -9.35
CA LEU A 167 30.02 -17.28 -8.28
C LEU A 167 30.91 -18.51 -8.43
N TYR A 168 32.22 -18.28 -8.52
CA TYR A 168 33.27 -19.28 -8.69
C TYR A 168 33.92 -19.58 -7.34
N LEU A 169 33.35 -20.51 -6.60
CA LEU A 169 33.71 -20.79 -5.20
C LEU A 169 34.61 -22.02 -5.08
N PRO A 170 35.65 -22.02 -4.23
CA PRO A 170 36.36 -23.25 -3.87
C PRO A 170 35.41 -24.32 -3.31
N GLN A 171 35.73 -25.62 -3.47
CA GLN A 171 34.89 -26.70 -2.89
C GLN A 171 34.74 -26.62 -1.35
N SER A 172 35.71 -26.01 -0.66
CA SER A 172 35.70 -25.77 0.78
C SER A 172 35.37 -24.32 1.13
N ALA A 173 34.65 -23.60 0.25
CA ALA A 173 34.39 -22.18 0.44
C ALA A 173 33.68 -21.90 1.77
N THR A 174 34.24 -20.96 2.51
CA THR A 174 33.62 -20.40 3.71
C THR A 174 32.51 -19.43 3.33
N ALA A 175 31.60 -19.15 4.28
CA ALA A 175 30.59 -18.11 4.10
C ALA A 175 31.22 -16.75 3.72
N SER A 176 32.38 -16.42 4.28
CA SER A 176 33.09 -15.17 3.98
C SER A 176 33.56 -15.09 2.52
N GLU A 177 34.05 -16.19 1.94
CA GLU A 177 34.50 -16.23 0.54
C GLU A 177 33.31 -16.11 -0.43
N TYR A 178 32.17 -16.73 -0.08
CA TYR A 178 30.91 -16.52 -0.80
C TYR A 178 30.51 -15.04 -0.81
N GLU A 179 30.57 -14.39 0.36
CA GLU A 179 30.18 -12.98 0.51
C GLU A 179 31.07 -12.03 -0.29
N GLU A 180 32.38 -12.23 -0.27
CA GLU A 180 33.34 -11.40 -1.00
C GLU A 180 33.10 -11.50 -2.52
N GLN A 181 32.92 -12.73 -3.02
CA GLN A 181 32.69 -12.94 -4.43
C GLN A 181 31.32 -12.44 -4.89
N ALA A 182 30.28 -12.62 -4.09
CA ALA A 182 28.96 -12.07 -4.37
C ALA A 182 28.99 -10.54 -4.41
N ALA A 183 29.68 -9.89 -3.47
CA ALA A 183 29.86 -8.44 -3.46
C ALA A 183 30.66 -7.97 -4.69
N GLY A 184 31.73 -8.66 -5.06
CA GLY A 184 32.53 -8.36 -6.26
C GLY A 184 31.73 -8.49 -7.55
N ALA A 185 30.95 -9.55 -7.71
CA ALA A 185 30.08 -9.75 -8.87
C ALA A 185 29.03 -8.64 -9.02
N ILE A 186 28.45 -8.20 -7.91
CA ILE A 186 27.46 -7.11 -7.89
C ILE A 186 28.11 -5.77 -8.19
N ASN A 187 29.30 -5.48 -7.63
CA ASN A 187 30.02 -4.25 -7.94
C ASN A 187 30.36 -4.15 -9.44
N ASN A 188 30.83 -5.26 -10.05
CA ASN A 188 31.09 -5.30 -11.49
C ASN A 188 29.81 -5.04 -12.30
N MET A 189 28.68 -5.63 -11.90
CA MET A 189 27.38 -5.40 -12.54
C MET A 189 26.93 -3.93 -12.40
N VAL A 190 27.12 -3.34 -11.22
CA VAL A 190 26.83 -1.92 -10.95
C VAL A 190 27.70 -1.01 -11.80
N GLU A 191 28.99 -1.32 -11.97
CA GLU A 191 29.88 -0.59 -12.87
C GLU A 191 29.45 -0.68 -14.33
N ASP A 192 29.05 -1.88 -14.79
CA ASP A 192 28.53 -2.09 -16.13
C ASP A 192 27.24 -1.28 -16.40
N LEU A 193 26.32 -1.25 -15.43
CA LEU A 193 25.08 -0.46 -15.51
C LEU A 193 25.34 1.06 -15.51
N LYS A 194 26.38 1.52 -14.79
CA LYS A 194 26.82 2.91 -14.79
C LYS A 194 27.66 3.28 -16.02
N SER A 195 28.11 2.29 -16.79
CA SER A 195 28.90 2.51 -18.00
C SER A 195 28.08 3.11 -19.14
N SER A 196 28.74 3.74 -20.11
CA SER A 196 28.08 4.28 -21.32
C SER A 196 27.54 3.21 -22.28
N LYS A 197 27.57 1.93 -21.89
CA LYS A 197 27.11 0.79 -22.70
C LYS A 197 25.68 0.37 -22.39
N ALA A 198 25.11 0.85 -21.27
CA ALA A 198 23.72 0.61 -20.95
C ALA A 198 22.82 1.26 -22.01
N ARG A 199 21.86 0.48 -22.51
CA ARG A 199 20.78 0.88 -23.41
C ARG A 199 19.46 0.66 -22.68
N PHE A 200 18.48 1.49 -23.00
CA PHE A 200 17.17 1.44 -22.35
C PHE A 200 16.09 1.24 -23.40
N LEU A 201 15.14 0.36 -23.12
CA LEU A 201 13.96 0.12 -23.92
C LEU A 201 12.75 0.56 -23.09
N ALA A 202 11.94 1.48 -23.59
CA ALA A 202 10.73 1.96 -22.92
C ALA A 202 9.47 1.40 -23.59
N GLU A 203 8.55 0.84 -22.80
CA GLU A 203 7.24 0.41 -23.27
C GLU A 203 6.31 1.63 -23.37
N GLY A 204 6.29 2.28 -24.52
CA GLY A 204 5.42 3.42 -24.81
C GLY A 204 4.03 3.00 -25.30
N PRO A 205 3.10 3.97 -25.45
CA PRO A 205 1.74 3.69 -25.95
C PRO A 205 1.72 3.12 -27.37
N ASP A 206 2.69 3.48 -28.21
CA ASP A 206 2.84 2.99 -29.59
C ASP A 206 3.73 1.75 -29.71
N GLY A 207 4.14 1.16 -28.58
CA GLY A 207 5.01 -0.01 -28.51
C GLY A 207 6.40 0.27 -27.92
N PRO A 208 7.30 -0.73 -27.93
CA PRO A 208 8.63 -0.62 -27.33
C PRO A 208 9.56 0.29 -28.15
N MET A 209 10.16 1.27 -27.49
CA MET A 209 11.06 2.26 -28.09
C MET A 209 12.46 2.20 -27.47
N LEU A 210 13.47 1.97 -28.30
CA LEU A 210 14.87 1.98 -27.88
C LEU A 210 15.33 3.44 -27.71
N LEU A 211 15.84 3.78 -26.52
CA LEU A 211 16.26 5.14 -26.21
C LEU A 211 17.67 5.43 -26.75
N PRO A 212 17.91 6.61 -27.34
CA PRO A 212 19.20 7.00 -27.88
C PRO A 212 20.24 7.22 -26.76
N LEU A 213 21.51 7.04 -27.08
CA LEU A 213 22.61 7.35 -26.16
C LEU A 213 22.74 8.85 -25.93
N SER A 214 22.96 9.27 -24.67
CA SER A 214 23.24 10.66 -24.30
C SER A 214 24.45 11.31 -25.01
N ARG A 215 25.30 10.54 -25.69
CA ARG A 215 26.50 11.02 -26.40
C ARG A 215 26.42 10.96 -27.92
N GLU A 216 25.43 10.30 -28.49
CA GLU A 216 25.22 10.41 -29.93
C GLU A 216 24.58 11.78 -30.17
N LYS A 217 25.24 12.63 -30.97
CA LYS A 217 24.60 13.84 -31.52
C LYS A 217 23.50 13.37 -32.49
N SER A 218 22.42 12.82 -31.96
CA SER A 218 21.26 12.48 -32.77
C SER A 218 20.58 13.77 -33.15
N SER A 219 20.35 13.97 -34.44
CA SER A 219 19.49 15.01 -35.00
C SER A 219 18.00 14.81 -34.69
N GLN A 220 17.67 14.04 -33.64
CA GLN A 220 16.33 13.69 -33.22
C GLN A 220 15.99 14.42 -31.92
N ASP A 221 14.76 14.93 -31.83
CA ASP A 221 14.27 15.62 -30.65
C ASP A 221 14.28 14.69 -29.42
N PRO A 222 14.63 15.20 -28.22
CA PRO A 222 14.63 14.40 -27.01
C PRO A 222 13.22 13.90 -26.72
N VAL A 223 13.07 12.58 -26.54
CA VAL A 223 11.81 12.02 -26.08
C VAL A 223 11.62 12.37 -24.61
N PHE A 224 10.52 13.06 -24.31
CA PHE A 224 10.16 13.48 -22.96
C PHE A 224 9.28 12.45 -22.25
N CYS A 225 9.40 12.38 -20.93
CA CYS A 225 8.59 11.50 -20.09
C CYS A 225 7.08 11.67 -20.32
N SER A 226 6.60 12.88 -20.58
CA SER A 226 5.19 13.17 -20.89
C SER A 226 4.62 12.34 -22.05
N SER A 227 5.45 11.95 -23.01
CA SER A 227 5.02 11.17 -24.19
C SER A 227 4.75 9.69 -23.89
N LEU A 228 5.20 9.18 -22.74
CA LEU A 228 5.10 7.75 -22.40
C LEU A 228 3.89 7.41 -21.51
N ARG A 229 2.96 8.34 -21.26
CA ARG A 229 1.84 8.07 -20.36
C ARG A 229 0.99 6.91 -20.86
N SER A 230 0.93 5.87 -20.04
CA SER A 230 0.03 4.73 -20.22
C SER A 230 -1.32 5.01 -19.57
N SER A 231 -2.36 4.34 -20.06
CA SER A 231 -3.76 4.49 -19.63
C SER A 231 -4.13 3.61 -18.42
N GLN A 232 -3.32 2.60 -18.06
CA GLN A 232 -3.69 1.64 -17.01
C GLN A 232 -3.07 1.95 -15.64
N PRO A 233 -3.83 2.42 -14.64
CA PRO A 233 -3.29 2.79 -13.33
C PRO A 233 -2.76 1.58 -12.55
N LEU A 234 -1.82 1.83 -11.64
CA LEU A 234 -1.47 0.87 -10.59
C LEU A 234 -2.47 0.97 -9.45
N LEU A 235 -2.86 -0.18 -8.92
CA LEU A 235 -3.87 -0.29 -7.86
C LEU A 235 -3.25 -0.75 -6.56
N ALA A 236 -3.55 -0.03 -5.49
CA ALA A 236 -3.38 -0.53 -4.12
C ALA A 236 -4.66 -1.27 -3.66
N PRO A 237 -4.54 -2.36 -2.89
CA PRO A 237 -5.67 -2.94 -2.17
C PRO A 237 -6.24 -1.90 -1.22
N GLY A 238 -7.50 -1.47 -1.45
CA GLY A 238 -8.11 -0.32 -0.76
C GLY A 238 -8.41 0.89 -1.65
N GLY A 239 -8.28 0.76 -2.97
CA GLY A 239 -8.85 1.72 -3.94
C GLY A 239 -8.01 2.96 -4.24
N HIS A 240 -6.82 3.10 -3.61
CA HIS A 240 -5.88 4.16 -3.98
C HIS A 240 -5.27 3.84 -5.35
N GLN A 241 -5.39 4.80 -6.27
CA GLN A 241 -4.87 4.71 -7.63
C GLN A 241 -3.67 5.63 -7.75
N ILE A 242 -2.57 5.09 -8.26
CA ILE A 242 -1.46 5.90 -8.75
C ILE A 242 -1.37 5.73 -10.27
N PRO A 243 -0.81 6.72 -11.00
CA PRO A 243 -0.65 6.61 -12.43
C PRO A 243 0.08 5.33 -12.85
N ALA A 244 -0.20 4.90 -14.08
CA ALA A 244 0.49 3.79 -14.73
C ALA A 244 2.00 3.99 -14.66
N ALA A 245 2.74 2.94 -14.28
CA ALA A 245 4.18 2.94 -14.43
C ALA A 245 4.56 2.48 -15.83
N VAL A 246 5.45 3.24 -16.48
CA VAL A 246 6.07 2.87 -17.74
C VAL A 246 7.17 1.86 -17.47
N ASN A 247 7.10 0.70 -18.10
CA ASN A 247 8.15 -0.29 -17.97
C ASN A 247 9.36 0.12 -18.79
N LEU A 248 10.52 0.07 -18.14
CA LEU A 248 11.83 0.25 -18.73
C LEU A 248 12.61 -1.05 -18.59
N SER A 249 13.25 -1.47 -19.67
CA SER A 249 14.21 -2.57 -19.66
C SER A 249 15.62 -2.04 -19.90
N VAL A 250 16.57 -2.44 -19.07
CA VAL A 250 17.99 -2.11 -19.27
C VAL A 250 18.67 -3.26 -20.01
N MET A 251 19.41 -2.93 -21.05
CA MET A 251 20.21 -3.86 -21.84
C MET A 251 21.67 -3.41 -21.78
N SER A 252 22.60 -4.35 -21.60
CA SER A 252 24.04 -4.08 -21.71
C SER A 252 24.55 -4.60 -23.05
N CYS A 253 25.25 -3.76 -23.82
CA CYS A 253 25.98 -4.19 -25.00
C CYS A 253 27.35 -4.74 -24.59
N SER A 254 27.56 -6.05 -24.75
CA SER A 254 28.83 -6.72 -24.45
C SER A 254 29.91 -6.49 -25.52
N SER A 255 29.60 -5.85 -26.66
CA SER A 255 30.57 -5.59 -27.71
C SER A 255 31.53 -4.46 -27.32
N LYS A 256 32.83 -4.79 -27.21
CA LYS A 256 33.90 -3.78 -27.31
C LYS A 256 34.26 -3.46 -28.77
N GLU A 257 33.83 -4.31 -29.72
CA GLU A 257 34.06 -4.19 -31.16
C GLU A 257 32.89 -4.83 -31.93
N ASN A 258 32.72 -4.49 -33.21
CA ASN A 258 31.68 -4.98 -34.14
C ASN A 258 31.69 -6.51 -34.42
N ASN A 259 32.18 -7.35 -33.51
CA ASN A 259 32.25 -8.80 -33.71
C ASN A 259 31.11 -9.53 -32.98
N THR A 260 30.29 -10.21 -33.77
CA THR A 260 29.11 -11.02 -33.41
C THR A 260 29.47 -12.42 -32.87
N SER A 261 30.68 -12.63 -32.37
CA SER A 261 31.20 -13.96 -31.99
C SER A 261 30.98 -14.27 -30.51
N LEU A 262 30.63 -15.52 -30.19
CA LEU A 262 30.65 -16.06 -28.83
C LEU A 262 32.06 -15.91 -28.23
N LEU A 263 32.19 -15.03 -27.24
CA LEU A 263 33.44 -14.80 -26.52
C LEU A 263 33.56 -15.85 -25.41
N MET A 264 34.31 -16.92 -25.68
CA MET A 264 34.64 -17.90 -24.65
C MET A 264 35.81 -17.38 -23.82
N GLN A 265 35.52 -16.84 -22.64
CA GLN A 265 36.55 -16.41 -21.70
C GLN A 265 36.99 -17.61 -20.85
N ASN A 266 38.23 -18.07 -21.03
CA ASN A 266 38.81 -19.10 -20.18
C ASN A 266 39.44 -18.45 -18.94
N LEU A 267 38.89 -18.75 -17.76
CA LEU A 267 39.40 -18.30 -16.47
C LEU A 267 40.07 -19.50 -15.77
N PRO A 268 41.41 -19.65 -15.86
CA PRO A 268 42.10 -20.78 -15.25
C PRO A 268 42.02 -20.71 -13.72
N ALA A 269 41.40 -21.72 -13.10
CA ALA A 269 41.30 -21.85 -11.65
C ALA A 269 42.53 -22.59 -11.09
N LYS A 270 43.07 -22.11 -9.95
CA LYS A 270 44.24 -22.71 -9.28
C LYS A 270 43.90 -23.96 -8.44
N SER A 271 42.62 -24.20 -8.20
CA SER A 271 42.07 -25.30 -7.39
C SER A 271 40.70 -25.73 -7.94
N PRO A 272 40.11 -26.86 -7.49
CA PRO A 272 38.76 -27.27 -7.89
C PRO A 272 37.73 -26.21 -7.45
N VAL A 273 36.99 -25.67 -8.42
CA VAL A 273 35.99 -24.61 -8.23
C VAL A 273 34.60 -25.15 -8.54
N ALA A 274 33.64 -24.89 -7.65
CA ALA A 274 32.22 -25.05 -7.88
C ALA A 274 31.62 -23.74 -8.40
N VAL A 275 30.70 -23.83 -9.35
CA VAL A 275 29.96 -22.66 -9.85
C VAL A 275 28.58 -22.64 -9.20
N GLN A 276 28.29 -21.58 -8.44
CA GLN A 276 26.97 -21.32 -7.87
C GLN A 276 26.35 -20.09 -8.54
N LEU A 277 25.05 -20.14 -8.82
CA LEU A 277 24.37 -19.04 -9.51
C LEU A 277 23.58 -18.18 -8.52
N LEU A 278 24.07 -16.96 -8.27
CA LEU A 278 23.33 -15.96 -7.50
C LEU A 278 22.25 -15.34 -8.39
N LYS A 279 20.98 -15.52 -7.99
CA LYS A 279 19.81 -15.00 -8.70
C LYS A 279 19.17 -13.89 -7.87
N LEU A 280 19.20 -12.65 -8.37
CA LEU A 280 18.54 -11.51 -7.74
C LEU A 280 17.49 -10.92 -8.69
N ASN A 281 16.25 -10.82 -8.21
CA ASN A 281 15.16 -10.18 -8.95
C ASN A 281 15.01 -8.74 -8.44
N VAL A 282 15.41 -7.79 -9.27
CA VAL A 282 15.29 -6.36 -9.02
C VAL A 282 13.96 -5.88 -9.60
N ASP A 283 13.25 -5.06 -8.83
CA ASP A 283 12.03 -4.37 -9.23
C ASP A 283 12.08 -2.98 -8.61
N VAL A 284 12.36 -1.97 -9.43
CA VAL A 284 12.49 -0.58 -8.98
C VAL A 284 11.35 0.26 -9.53
N LEU A 285 10.82 1.12 -8.67
CA LEU A 285 9.85 2.15 -9.02
C LEU A 285 10.50 3.51 -8.81
N CYS A 286 10.39 4.39 -9.79
CA CYS A 286 10.91 5.75 -9.76
C CYS A 286 9.81 6.74 -10.16
N VAL A 287 9.93 7.98 -9.71
CA VAL A 287 9.03 9.09 -10.07
C VAL A 287 9.83 10.12 -10.86
N ALA A 288 9.51 10.32 -12.13
CA ALA A 288 10.21 11.30 -12.97
C ALA A 288 9.29 12.49 -13.28
N PRO A 289 9.81 13.73 -13.30
CA PRO A 289 9.05 14.87 -13.81
C PRO A 289 8.71 14.69 -15.30
N SER A 290 7.52 15.11 -15.71
CA SER A 290 7.02 14.89 -17.08
C SER A 290 7.84 15.60 -18.17
N HIS A 291 8.51 16.70 -17.82
CA HIS A 291 9.37 17.46 -18.72
C HIS A 291 10.80 16.92 -18.78
N LEU A 292 11.16 15.91 -17.98
CA LEU A 292 12.48 15.29 -18.02
C LEU A 292 12.60 14.39 -19.26
N SER A 293 13.76 14.39 -19.91
CA SER A 293 13.99 13.43 -21.00
C SER A 293 14.01 12.00 -20.45
N VAL A 294 13.50 11.03 -21.21
CA VAL A 294 13.42 9.64 -20.74
C VAL A 294 14.82 9.06 -20.50
N VAL A 295 15.81 9.45 -21.31
CA VAL A 295 17.21 9.05 -21.15
C VAL A 295 17.80 9.59 -19.84
N GLU A 296 17.54 10.86 -19.52
CA GLU A 296 17.99 11.46 -18.27
C GLU A 296 17.28 10.82 -17.07
N ALA A 297 15.98 10.54 -17.16
CA ALA A 297 15.25 9.84 -16.10
C ALA A 297 15.81 8.42 -15.88
N ALA A 298 16.08 7.67 -16.94
CA ALA A 298 16.65 6.33 -16.86
C ALA A 298 18.05 6.33 -16.24
N THR A 299 18.91 7.27 -16.62
CA THR A 299 20.30 7.34 -16.15
C THR A 299 20.44 7.95 -14.75
N SER A 300 19.62 8.94 -14.40
CA SER A 300 19.72 9.66 -13.11
C SER A 300 18.81 9.12 -12.01
N LEU A 301 17.76 8.37 -12.34
CA LEU A 301 16.83 7.80 -11.36
C LEU A 301 16.87 6.27 -11.36
N VAL A 302 16.66 5.63 -12.51
CA VAL A 302 16.48 4.18 -12.60
C VAL A 302 17.78 3.42 -12.37
N VAL A 303 18.88 3.81 -13.01
CA VAL A 303 20.19 3.15 -12.80
C VAL A 303 20.64 3.24 -11.33
N PRO A 304 20.63 4.42 -10.68
CA PRO A 304 20.90 4.51 -9.24
C PRO A 304 19.97 3.65 -8.40
N ALA A 305 18.65 3.64 -8.67
CA ALA A 305 17.70 2.79 -7.95
C ALA A 305 18.05 1.29 -8.05
N ILE A 306 18.42 0.81 -9.25
CA ILE A 306 18.85 -0.58 -9.46
C ILE A 306 20.10 -0.86 -8.64
N CYS A 307 21.08 0.05 -8.66
CA CYS A 307 22.33 -0.11 -7.91
C CYS A 307 22.09 -0.18 -6.39
N ASP A 308 21.23 0.69 -5.87
CA ASP A 308 20.89 0.74 -4.44
C ASP A 308 20.17 -0.54 -4.01
N GLN A 309 19.19 -0.99 -4.82
CA GLN A 309 18.45 -2.21 -4.54
C GLN A 309 19.36 -3.45 -4.61
N LEU A 310 20.22 -3.56 -5.64
CA LEU A 310 21.21 -4.65 -5.73
C LEU A 310 22.15 -4.68 -4.52
N SER A 311 22.63 -3.52 -4.09
CA SER A 311 23.52 -3.39 -2.93
C SER A 311 22.82 -3.83 -1.63
N LEU A 312 21.56 -3.44 -1.44
CA LEU A 312 20.78 -3.84 -0.26
C LEU A 312 20.42 -5.34 -0.29
N MET A 313 19.92 -5.83 -1.43
CA MET A 313 19.61 -7.26 -1.62
C MET A 313 20.85 -8.12 -1.41
N SER A 314 22.02 -7.66 -1.83
CA SER A 314 23.30 -8.29 -1.53
C SER A 314 23.50 -8.42 -0.02
N LYS A 315 23.46 -7.30 0.71
CA LYS A 315 23.63 -7.28 2.18
C LYS A 315 22.62 -8.20 2.89
N MET A 316 21.39 -8.31 2.39
CA MET A 316 20.37 -9.21 2.93
C MET A 316 20.66 -10.67 2.60
N ALA A 317 21.11 -10.97 1.38
CA ALA A 317 21.51 -12.32 0.97
C ALA A 317 22.71 -12.82 1.79
N LYS A 318 23.64 -11.94 2.18
CA LYS A 318 24.77 -12.28 3.08
C LYS A 318 24.31 -12.95 4.37
N LYS A 319 23.25 -12.41 4.99
CA LYS A 319 22.74 -12.91 6.28
C LYS A 319 22.15 -14.33 6.19
N ASN A 320 21.83 -14.83 4.99
CA ASN A 320 21.12 -16.08 4.77
C ASN A 320 21.85 -17.06 3.82
N ALA A 321 23.18 -16.98 3.73
CA ALA A 321 24.01 -17.72 2.77
C ALA A 321 23.83 -19.26 2.77
N SER A 322 23.20 -19.84 3.80
CA SER A 322 22.94 -21.26 3.93
C SER A 322 21.64 -21.77 3.27
N GLN A 323 20.77 -20.90 2.76
CA GLN A 323 19.47 -21.28 2.16
C GLN A 323 19.17 -20.53 0.85
N ASP A 324 18.29 -21.09 0.01
CA ASP A 324 17.76 -20.45 -1.19
C ASP A 324 16.98 -19.17 -0.81
N SER A 325 17.70 -18.05 -0.74
CA SER A 325 17.14 -16.78 -0.29
C SER A 325 16.06 -16.27 -1.25
N LYS A 326 14.80 -16.19 -0.79
CA LYS A 326 13.68 -15.63 -1.55
C LYS A 326 13.51 -14.14 -1.26
N ILE A 327 14.49 -13.35 -1.68
CA ILE A 327 14.47 -11.89 -1.50
C ILE A 327 13.72 -11.25 -2.67
N SER A 328 12.76 -10.38 -2.39
CA SER A 328 11.97 -9.70 -3.42
C SER A 328 11.56 -8.29 -2.99
N ALA A 329 11.53 -7.37 -3.96
CA ALA A 329 11.07 -6.01 -3.75
C ALA A 329 9.56 -5.90 -4.03
N PHE A 330 8.88 -5.12 -3.20
CA PHE A 330 7.45 -4.85 -3.27
C PHE A 330 7.21 -3.35 -3.17
N HIS A 331 6.31 -2.82 -3.99
CA HIS A 331 5.96 -1.40 -3.98
C HIS A 331 4.61 -1.22 -3.27
N PHE A 332 4.49 -0.25 -2.39
CA PHE A 332 3.26 0.06 -1.64
C PHE A 332 2.91 1.54 -1.78
N CYS A 333 1.66 1.91 -1.52
CA CYS A 333 1.23 3.32 -1.46
C CYS A 333 0.21 3.56 -0.33
N PRO A 334 0.60 3.46 0.95
CA PRO A 334 -0.34 3.53 2.07
C PRO A 334 -0.80 4.96 2.43
N LEU A 335 -0.07 6.01 2.02
CA LEU A 335 -0.33 7.42 2.36
C LEU A 335 -0.30 8.35 1.13
N SER A 336 -0.80 7.89 -0.02
CA SER A 336 -0.67 8.61 -1.30
C SER A 336 0.78 8.92 -1.72
N CYS A 337 1.74 8.28 -1.07
CA CYS A 337 3.18 8.36 -1.34
C CYS A 337 3.71 6.93 -1.55
N PRO A 338 4.28 6.63 -2.72
CA PRO A 338 4.79 5.30 -3.04
C PRO A 338 6.06 5.01 -2.22
N ILE A 339 6.22 3.77 -1.80
CA ILE A 339 7.41 3.25 -1.12
C ILE A 339 7.85 1.92 -1.73
N THR A 340 9.11 1.55 -1.56
CA THR A 340 9.62 0.23 -1.96
C THR A 340 10.20 -0.50 -0.75
N VAL A 341 9.71 -1.70 -0.47
CA VAL A 341 10.18 -2.53 0.63
C VAL A 341 10.76 -3.82 0.07
N ILE A 342 11.93 -4.23 0.56
CA ILE A 342 12.51 -5.53 0.24
C ILE A 342 12.20 -6.49 1.38
N TYR A 343 11.53 -7.59 1.06
CA TYR A 343 11.28 -8.67 2.00
C TYR A 343 12.10 -9.90 1.68
N ASP A 344 12.49 -10.59 2.75
CA ASP A 344 13.03 -11.93 2.70
C ASP A 344 11.90 -12.92 3.03
N LEU A 345 11.47 -13.67 2.01
CA LEU A 345 10.37 -14.64 2.09
C LEU A 345 10.89 -16.07 2.28
N SER A 346 12.13 -16.24 2.75
CA SER A 346 12.73 -17.56 2.97
C SER A 346 12.10 -18.29 4.16
N TYR A 347 11.59 -17.55 5.15
CA TYR A 347 11.10 -18.10 6.42
C TYR A 347 9.57 -17.98 6.57
N GLY A 348 8.86 -18.96 6.00
CA GLY A 348 7.44 -19.21 6.28
C GLY A 348 6.45 -18.64 5.26
N GLU A 349 5.38 -19.41 5.00
CA GLU A 349 4.33 -19.07 4.02
C GLU A 349 3.43 -17.90 4.49
N ASN A 350 3.34 -17.66 5.80
CA ASN A 350 2.41 -16.68 6.41
C ASN A 350 3.09 -15.35 6.81
N GLU A 351 4.30 -15.06 6.31
CA GLU A 351 5.02 -13.81 6.57
C GLU A 351 5.20 -13.45 8.07
N THR A 352 5.17 -14.43 8.97
CA THR A 352 5.22 -14.21 10.43
C THR A 352 6.59 -13.68 10.89
N ALA A 353 7.67 -14.11 10.23
CA ALA A 353 9.02 -13.61 10.47
C ALA A 353 9.16 -12.10 10.17
N LEU A 354 8.29 -11.54 9.34
CA LEU A 354 8.34 -10.14 8.91
C LEU A 354 7.55 -9.19 9.82
N VAL A 355 6.86 -9.69 10.86
CA VAL A 355 6.00 -8.86 11.74
C VAL A 355 6.78 -7.71 12.39
N ASN A 356 7.97 -7.96 12.93
CA ASN A 356 8.77 -6.92 13.59
C ASN A 356 9.28 -5.88 12.59
N SER A 357 9.68 -6.32 11.39
CA SER A 357 10.06 -5.42 10.30
C SER A 357 8.88 -4.55 9.86
N ARG A 358 7.67 -5.13 9.73
CA ARG A 358 6.44 -4.38 9.43
C ARG A 358 6.08 -3.40 10.54
N LYS A 359 6.21 -3.77 11.82
CA LYS A 359 6.01 -2.83 12.95
C LYS A 359 6.96 -1.64 12.86
N SER A 360 8.24 -1.88 12.58
CA SER A 360 9.24 -0.82 12.37
C SER A 360 8.86 0.08 11.20
N LEU A 361 8.46 -0.51 10.05
CA LEU A 361 8.01 0.24 8.88
C LEU A 361 6.75 1.06 9.16
N HIS A 362 5.75 0.50 9.86
CA HIS A 362 4.56 1.24 10.26
C HIS A 362 4.92 2.44 11.16
N GLN A 363 5.81 2.26 12.13
CA GLN A 363 6.30 3.36 12.97
C GLN A 363 7.04 4.42 12.15
N ARG A 364 7.87 4.00 11.18
CA ARG A 364 8.60 4.89 10.27
C ARG A 364 7.64 5.68 9.38
N LEU A 365 6.61 5.03 8.85
CA LEU A 365 5.63 5.60 7.92
C LEU A 365 4.46 6.26 8.63
N LEU A 366 4.45 6.33 9.97
CA LEU A 366 3.35 6.88 10.75
C LEU A 366 2.00 6.19 10.47
N LEU A 367 2.05 4.90 10.18
CA LEU A 367 0.90 4.05 9.94
C LEU A 367 0.36 3.47 11.24
N PRO A 368 -0.96 3.21 11.32
CA PRO A 368 -1.54 2.60 12.51
C PRO A 368 -1.03 1.16 12.68
N LEU A 369 -0.82 0.73 13.93
CA LEU A 369 -0.28 -0.60 14.27
C LEU A 369 -1.37 -1.67 14.46
N ASP A 370 -2.62 -1.31 14.17
CA ASP A 370 -3.81 -2.14 14.40
C ASP A 370 -4.30 -2.87 13.14
N ARG A 371 -3.65 -2.67 11.98
CA ARG A 371 -4.07 -3.23 10.69
C ARG A 371 -2.87 -3.49 9.77
N PRO A 372 -2.91 -4.52 8.90
CA PRO A 372 -1.80 -4.89 8.02
C PRO A 372 -1.82 -4.08 6.72
N LEU A 373 -0.97 -3.06 6.61
CA LEU A 373 -0.87 -2.21 5.41
C LEU A 373 0.32 -2.54 4.51
N LEU A 374 1.27 -3.34 5.01
CA LEU A 374 2.55 -3.61 4.34
C LEU A 374 2.85 -5.11 4.16
N ARG A 375 1.86 -5.99 4.30
CA ARG A 375 1.97 -7.40 3.86
C ARG A 375 2.17 -7.48 2.35
N VAL A 376 2.80 -8.54 1.83
CA VAL A 376 3.07 -8.69 0.38
C VAL A 376 1.80 -8.51 -0.45
N ALA A 377 0.67 -9.01 0.03
CA ALA A 377 -0.60 -8.91 -0.67
C ALA A 377 -1.18 -7.47 -0.75
N ASN A 378 -0.63 -6.50 0.01
CA ASN A 378 -0.93 -5.07 -0.11
C ASN A 378 -0.08 -4.36 -1.20
N ALA A 379 0.82 -5.07 -1.88
CA ALA A 379 1.70 -4.46 -2.87
C ALA A 379 0.90 -3.99 -4.10
N LEU A 380 1.41 -2.96 -4.76
CA LEU A 380 0.85 -2.39 -5.98
C LEU A 380 0.88 -3.41 -7.12
N THR A 381 -0.27 -3.64 -7.75
CA THR A 381 -0.43 -4.55 -8.89
C THR A 381 -0.96 -3.82 -10.12
N THR A 382 -0.64 -4.34 -11.31
CA THR A 382 -1.22 -3.86 -12.58
C THR A 382 -2.63 -4.42 -12.79
N MET A 383 -3.50 -3.69 -13.49
CA MET A 383 -4.85 -4.19 -13.83
C MET A 383 -4.81 -5.56 -14.54
N GLU A 384 -3.82 -5.83 -15.38
CA GLU A 384 -3.65 -7.11 -16.08
C GLU A 384 -3.32 -8.29 -15.17
N SER A 385 -2.64 -8.06 -14.04
CA SER A 385 -2.40 -9.11 -13.05
C SER A 385 -3.66 -9.43 -12.23
N THR A 386 -4.67 -8.55 -12.24
CA THR A 386 -5.99 -8.84 -11.68
C THR A 386 -6.93 -9.53 -12.68
N SER A 387 -6.74 -9.34 -13.98
CA SER A 387 -7.59 -9.92 -15.03
C SER A 387 -7.31 -11.40 -15.32
N SER A 388 -6.18 -11.97 -14.88
CA SER A 388 -5.92 -13.42 -14.96
C SER A 388 -6.81 -14.25 -14.00
N SER A 389 -7.59 -13.60 -13.13
CA SER A 389 -8.60 -14.23 -12.26
C SER A 389 -10.04 -14.14 -12.83
N LEU A 390 -10.19 -14.36 -14.13
CA LEU A 390 -11.43 -14.18 -14.92
C LEU A 390 -12.57 -15.21 -14.60
N GLY A 391 -12.78 -15.53 -13.33
CA GLY A 391 -14.12 -15.86 -12.84
C GLY A 391 -14.89 -14.54 -12.64
N SER A 392 -16.18 -14.50 -12.97
CA SER A 392 -16.99 -13.26 -12.93
C SER A 392 -16.66 -12.43 -11.69
N ARG A 393 -16.06 -11.24 -11.88
CA ARG A 393 -15.66 -10.37 -10.78
C ARG A 393 -16.93 -9.97 -10.04
N ARG A 394 -17.17 -10.57 -8.87
CA ARG A 394 -18.32 -10.26 -8.02
C ARG A 394 -18.33 -8.75 -7.73
N LEU A 395 -19.51 -8.16 -7.62
CA LEU A 395 -19.62 -6.75 -7.30
C LEU A 395 -19.01 -6.47 -5.93
N CYS A 396 -18.15 -5.46 -5.86
CA CYS A 396 -17.61 -4.94 -4.61
C CYS A 396 -18.33 -3.68 -4.19
N ASP A 397 -18.36 -3.42 -2.89
CA ASP A 397 -18.73 -2.11 -2.31
C ASP A 397 -20.04 -1.54 -2.86
N VAL A 398 -21.05 -2.40 -3.04
CA VAL A 398 -22.32 -2.06 -3.69
C VAL A 398 -23.06 -0.90 -3.00
N HIS A 399 -22.73 -0.64 -1.74
CA HIS A 399 -23.21 0.48 -0.94
C HIS A 399 -22.69 1.88 -1.37
N VAL A 400 -21.59 1.98 -2.12
CA VAL A 400 -20.97 3.26 -2.49
C VAL A 400 -21.83 4.02 -3.50
N GLY A 401 -22.27 5.24 -3.18
CA GLY A 401 -23.13 6.03 -4.08
C GLY A 401 -24.62 5.72 -3.97
N LEU A 402 -25.04 5.12 -2.87
CA LEU A 402 -26.45 5.09 -2.46
C LEU A 402 -26.95 6.49 -2.09
N ALA A 403 -28.27 6.69 -2.19
CA ALA A 403 -28.91 7.90 -1.68
C ALA A 403 -28.75 8.02 -0.15
N PRO A 404 -28.81 9.23 0.42
CA PRO A 404 -28.75 9.43 1.86
C PRO A 404 -29.83 8.65 2.62
N SER A 405 -29.55 8.31 3.88
CA SER A 405 -30.44 7.50 4.73
C SER A 405 -31.79 8.17 5.06
N GLY A 406 -31.84 9.50 4.97
CA GLY A 406 -32.98 10.31 5.40
C GLY A 406 -33.07 10.57 6.91
N VAL A 407 -32.03 10.26 7.69
CA VAL A 407 -31.91 10.67 9.11
C VAL A 407 -31.37 12.10 9.17
N SER A 408 -32.17 13.04 9.70
CA SER A 408 -31.78 14.45 9.77
C SER A 408 -30.76 14.65 10.89
N GLY A 409 -29.62 15.31 10.60
CA GLY A 409 -28.55 15.54 11.58
C GLY A 409 -27.89 14.26 12.13
N GLY A 410 -28.08 13.13 11.46
CA GLY A 410 -27.45 11.86 11.83
C GLY A 410 -25.97 11.81 11.46
N THR A 411 -25.21 11.03 12.23
CA THR A 411 -23.81 10.70 11.91
C THR A 411 -23.73 9.29 11.36
N GLN A 412 -23.22 9.16 10.14
CA GLN A 412 -22.97 7.86 9.51
C GLN A 412 -21.70 7.22 10.05
N SER A 413 -21.76 5.91 10.32
CA SER A 413 -20.61 5.08 10.66
C SER A 413 -20.74 3.78 9.88
N LEU A 414 -19.82 3.56 8.95
CA LEU A 414 -19.89 2.54 7.90
C LEU A 414 -18.76 1.51 8.04
N VAL A 415 -18.82 0.44 7.24
CA VAL A 415 -17.64 -0.43 7.05
C VAL A 415 -16.43 0.40 6.62
N ASP A 416 -15.25 0.00 7.07
CA ASP A 416 -13.97 0.58 6.68
C ASP A 416 -13.21 -0.47 5.86
N GLY A 417 -13.04 -0.23 4.56
CA GLY A 417 -12.44 -1.18 3.61
C GLY A 417 -13.45 -1.86 2.67
N SER A 418 -12.94 -2.61 1.70
CA SER A 418 -13.74 -3.20 0.63
C SER A 418 -14.29 -4.59 0.95
N TYR A 419 -15.43 -4.94 0.41
CA TYR A 419 -15.98 -6.29 0.48
C TYR A 419 -16.57 -6.72 -0.86
N GLU A 420 -16.68 -8.03 -1.09
CA GLU A 420 -17.43 -8.63 -2.20
C GLU A 420 -18.86 -8.94 -1.74
N TYR A 421 -19.85 -8.69 -2.59
CA TYR A 421 -21.24 -9.00 -2.33
C TYR A 421 -21.55 -10.46 -2.69
N TYR A 422 -21.74 -11.29 -1.66
CA TYR A 422 -22.20 -12.67 -1.81
C TYR A 422 -23.71 -12.76 -1.62
N HIS A 423 -24.39 -13.40 -2.57
CA HIS A 423 -25.84 -13.55 -2.60
C HIS A 423 -26.25 -14.88 -3.24
N TYR A 424 -27.54 -15.19 -3.22
CA TYR A 424 -28.07 -16.47 -3.70
C TYR A 424 -27.76 -16.75 -5.17
N LEU A 425 -27.69 -18.04 -5.49
CA LEU A 425 -27.49 -18.54 -6.85
C LEU A 425 -26.12 -18.19 -7.48
N GLN A 426 -25.19 -17.66 -6.68
CA GLN A 426 -23.79 -17.54 -7.09
C GLN A 426 -23.07 -18.90 -7.03
N ASP A 427 -21.91 -18.98 -7.67
CA ASP A 427 -21.03 -20.17 -7.65
C ASP A 427 -21.63 -21.43 -8.27
N ARG A 428 -22.66 -21.26 -9.11
CA ARG A 428 -23.45 -22.36 -9.71
C ARG A 428 -24.09 -23.26 -8.65
N PHE A 429 -24.46 -22.69 -7.52
CA PHE A 429 -25.04 -23.42 -6.39
C PHE A 429 -26.40 -22.81 -6.01
N ASP A 430 -27.44 -23.64 -5.96
CA ASP A 430 -28.78 -23.21 -5.56
C ASP A 430 -28.94 -23.30 -4.04
N ASP A 431 -28.68 -22.17 -3.39
CA ASP A 431 -28.87 -21.97 -1.97
C ASP A 431 -30.11 -21.14 -1.62
N ASN A 432 -31.04 -21.01 -2.57
CA ASN A 432 -32.24 -20.21 -2.37
C ASN A 432 -33.11 -20.79 -1.26
N GLY A 433 -33.41 -19.95 -0.27
CA GLY A 433 -34.22 -20.31 0.89
C GLY A 433 -33.43 -20.85 2.09
N TRP A 434 -32.11 -21.06 1.98
CA TRP A 434 -31.33 -21.55 3.11
C TRP A 434 -29.89 -21.04 3.25
N GLY A 435 -29.31 -20.47 2.19
CA GLY A 435 -27.92 -20.02 2.21
C GLY A 435 -27.64 -18.68 2.88
N CYS A 436 -28.64 -17.95 3.41
CA CYS A 436 -28.49 -16.51 3.70
C CYS A 436 -27.33 -16.22 4.66
N ALA A 437 -27.19 -17.02 5.70
CA ALA A 437 -26.12 -16.91 6.68
C ALA A 437 -24.75 -17.30 6.10
N TYR A 438 -24.70 -18.31 5.23
CA TYR A 438 -23.48 -18.69 4.50
C TYR A 438 -22.99 -17.53 3.61
N ARG A 439 -23.89 -16.89 2.85
CA ARG A 439 -23.56 -15.73 2.01
C ARG A 439 -23.09 -14.53 2.83
N SER A 440 -23.72 -14.25 3.97
CA SER A 440 -23.26 -13.21 4.90
C SER A 440 -21.85 -13.50 5.43
N LEU A 441 -21.57 -14.75 5.85
CA LEU A 441 -20.24 -15.20 6.23
C LEU A 441 -19.22 -15.00 5.09
N GLN A 442 -19.58 -15.37 3.86
CA GLN A 442 -18.70 -15.20 2.70
C GLN A 442 -18.36 -13.73 2.45
N THR A 443 -19.33 -12.81 2.57
CA THR A 443 -19.07 -11.36 2.51
C THR A 443 -18.12 -10.93 3.64
N ILE A 444 -18.28 -11.41 4.87
CA ILE A 444 -17.36 -11.10 5.98
C ILE A 444 -15.94 -11.61 5.70
N VAL A 445 -15.79 -12.87 5.25
CA VAL A 445 -14.47 -13.44 4.92
C VAL A 445 -13.83 -12.67 3.76
N SER A 446 -14.62 -12.24 2.76
CA SER A 446 -14.13 -11.43 1.65
C SER A 446 -13.55 -10.09 2.11
N TRP A 447 -14.16 -9.47 3.13
CA TRP A 447 -13.67 -8.23 3.72
C TRP A 447 -12.29 -8.47 4.37
N PHE A 448 -12.12 -9.55 5.15
CA PHE A 448 -10.82 -9.88 5.75
C PHE A 448 -9.75 -10.17 4.69
N ARG A 449 -10.15 -10.81 3.58
CA ARG A 449 -9.28 -11.08 2.43
C ARG A 449 -8.84 -9.81 1.73
N LEU A 450 -9.78 -8.92 1.39
CA LEU A 450 -9.50 -7.68 0.68
C LEU A 450 -8.67 -6.71 1.52
N GLN A 451 -8.83 -6.75 2.85
CA GLN A 451 -8.06 -5.94 3.80
C GLN A 451 -6.76 -6.63 4.21
N GLN A 452 -6.42 -7.74 3.55
CA GLN A 452 -5.16 -8.47 3.71
C GLN A 452 -4.90 -8.98 5.13
N TYR A 453 -5.94 -9.18 5.94
CA TYR A 453 -5.83 -9.89 7.23
C TYR A 453 -5.59 -11.38 7.01
N THR A 454 -6.02 -11.93 5.88
CA THR A 454 -5.88 -13.34 5.51
C THR A 454 -5.67 -13.50 4.02
N SER A 455 -4.91 -14.54 3.64
CA SER A 455 -4.83 -15.05 2.27
C SER A 455 -5.77 -16.24 2.03
N VAL A 456 -6.48 -16.69 3.06
CA VAL A 456 -7.43 -17.81 2.97
C VAL A 456 -8.55 -17.45 1.99
N PRO A 457 -8.87 -18.33 1.01
CA PRO A 457 -9.96 -18.09 0.09
C PRO A 457 -11.32 -18.09 0.81
N VAL A 458 -12.31 -17.45 0.20
CA VAL A 458 -13.67 -17.43 0.75
C VAL A 458 -14.28 -18.84 0.65
N PRO A 459 -14.75 -19.45 1.75
CA PRO A 459 -15.19 -20.84 1.76
C PRO A 459 -16.54 -21.03 1.05
N SER A 460 -16.70 -22.16 0.39
CA SER A 460 -17.98 -22.69 -0.11
C SER A 460 -18.88 -23.18 1.02
N HIS A 461 -20.18 -23.37 0.76
CA HIS A 461 -21.13 -23.91 1.75
C HIS A 461 -20.66 -25.26 2.31
N ARG A 462 -20.18 -26.15 1.44
CA ARG A 462 -19.65 -27.46 1.84
C ARG A 462 -18.43 -27.33 2.76
N GLU A 463 -17.52 -26.41 2.48
CA GLU A 463 -16.35 -26.17 3.34
C GLU A 463 -16.77 -25.62 4.71
N VAL A 464 -17.74 -24.71 4.75
CA VAL A 464 -18.33 -24.21 6.00
C VAL A 464 -18.94 -25.36 6.81
N GLN A 465 -19.75 -26.20 6.18
CA GLN A 465 -20.35 -27.38 6.83
C GLN A 465 -19.29 -28.35 7.34
N LYS A 466 -18.28 -28.63 6.51
CA LYS A 466 -17.16 -29.49 6.89
C LYS A 466 -16.40 -28.94 8.09
N ILE A 467 -16.17 -27.63 8.16
CA ILE A 467 -15.51 -27.00 9.31
C ILE A 467 -16.32 -27.22 10.59
N LEU A 468 -17.64 -27.03 10.54
CA LEU A 468 -18.53 -27.24 11.69
C LEU A 468 -18.54 -28.70 12.16
N VAL A 469 -18.47 -29.66 11.23
CA VAL A 469 -18.30 -31.08 11.56
C VAL A 469 -16.92 -31.37 12.14
N ASP A 470 -15.86 -30.86 11.53
CA ASP A 470 -14.47 -31.13 11.92
C ASP A 470 -14.15 -30.58 13.33
N ILE A 471 -14.84 -29.52 13.79
CA ILE A 471 -14.72 -29.00 15.17
C ILE A 471 -15.67 -29.68 16.17
N GLY A 472 -16.54 -30.58 15.70
CA GLY A 472 -17.48 -31.33 16.54
C GLY A 472 -18.77 -30.59 16.91
N ASP A 473 -19.10 -29.48 16.23
CA ASP A 473 -20.36 -28.74 16.45
C ASP A 473 -21.56 -29.42 15.77
N LYS A 474 -21.34 -30.08 14.62
CA LYS A 474 -22.36 -30.77 13.84
C LYS A 474 -21.99 -32.23 13.56
N GLU A 475 -23.01 -33.07 13.36
CA GLU A 475 -22.84 -34.46 12.95
C GLU A 475 -22.39 -34.58 11.48
N PRO A 476 -21.71 -35.67 11.07
CA PRO A 476 -21.22 -35.84 9.70
C PRO A 476 -22.28 -35.72 8.60
N SER A 477 -23.55 -36.03 8.90
CA SER A 477 -24.69 -35.88 7.97
C SER A 477 -25.01 -34.42 7.60
N PHE A 478 -24.42 -33.45 8.31
CA PHE A 478 -24.60 -32.02 8.04
C PHE A 478 -23.88 -31.57 6.76
N ILE A 479 -22.84 -32.29 6.33
CA ILE A 479 -22.14 -32.02 5.06
C ILE A 479 -23.08 -32.30 3.89
N ASP A 480 -23.16 -31.36 2.94
CA ASP A 480 -24.09 -31.35 1.81
C ASP A 480 -25.58 -31.23 2.16
N SER A 481 -25.90 -30.96 3.43
CA SER A 481 -27.27 -30.62 3.83
C SER A 481 -27.67 -29.22 3.33
N GLN A 482 -28.97 -28.92 3.41
CA GLN A 482 -29.51 -27.57 3.19
C GLN A 482 -29.88 -26.88 4.52
N ASP A 483 -29.26 -27.33 5.62
CA ASP A 483 -29.58 -26.82 6.95
C ASP A 483 -29.02 -25.41 7.15
N TRP A 484 -29.83 -24.58 7.82
CA TRP A 484 -29.46 -23.22 8.20
C TRP A 484 -28.36 -23.20 9.26
N ILE A 485 -27.54 -22.16 9.21
CA ILE A 485 -26.56 -21.82 10.27
C ILE A 485 -26.92 -20.46 10.88
N GLY A 486 -26.55 -20.24 12.14
CA GLY A 486 -26.78 -19.00 12.86
C GLY A 486 -25.50 -18.24 13.18
N SER A 487 -25.63 -17.23 14.03
CA SER A 487 -24.53 -16.37 14.47
C SER A 487 -23.43 -17.17 15.21
N MET A 488 -23.77 -18.21 15.96
CA MET A 488 -22.79 -19.03 16.66
C MET A 488 -21.96 -19.91 15.72
N GLU A 489 -22.60 -20.57 14.76
CA GLU A 489 -21.87 -21.36 13.75
C GLU A 489 -20.96 -20.47 12.89
N ILE A 490 -21.41 -19.27 12.51
CA ILE A 490 -20.54 -18.30 11.81
C ILE A 490 -19.33 -17.92 12.67
N PHE A 491 -19.52 -17.70 13.98
CA PHE A 491 -18.39 -17.43 14.89
C PHE A 491 -17.39 -18.57 14.89
N PHE A 492 -17.84 -19.83 15.04
CA PHE A 492 -16.94 -20.98 15.05
C PHE A 492 -16.16 -21.12 13.75
N VAL A 493 -16.81 -20.85 12.62
CA VAL A 493 -16.15 -20.90 11.31
C VAL A 493 -15.13 -19.78 11.16
N LEU A 494 -15.45 -18.55 11.58
CA LEU A 494 -14.50 -17.42 11.54
C LEU A 494 -13.31 -17.63 12.49
N ASP A 495 -13.53 -18.17 13.69
CA ASP A 495 -12.45 -18.51 14.62
C ASP A 495 -11.55 -19.61 14.05
N LYS A 496 -12.14 -20.68 13.52
CA LYS A 496 -11.38 -21.79 12.95
C LYS A 496 -10.60 -21.40 11.67
N LEU A 497 -11.21 -20.62 10.78
CA LEU A 497 -10.59 -20.23 9.51
C LEU A 497 -9.56 -19.11 9.67
N LEU A 498 -9.88 -18.10 10.49
CA LEU A 498 -9.15 -16.83 10.50
C LEU A 498 -8.54 -16.50 11.86
N GLY A 499 -8.90 -17.22 12.94
CA GLY A 499 -8.52 -16.86 14.31
C GLY A 499 -9.16 -15.55 14.77
N VAL A 500 -10.31 -15.18 14.19
CA VAL A 500 -10.98 -13.90 14.43
C VAL A 500 -11.94 -14.03 15.60
N GLN A 501 -11.72 -13.18 16.62
CA GLN A 501 -12.66 -13.03 17.72
C GLN A 501 -13.92 -12.29 17.25
N CYS A 502 -15.09 -12.68 17.75
CA CYS A 502 -16.35 -12.01 17.47
C CYS A 502 -17.03 -11.60 18.78
N LYS A 503 -17.68 -10.43 18.77
CA LYS A 503 -18.64 -10.06 19.80
C LYS A 503 -20.03 -10.44 19.32
N ILE A 504 -20.82 -11.09 20.16
CA ILE A 504 -22.23 -11.36 19.90
C ILE A 504 -23.06 -10.34 20.68
N LEU A 505 -23.94 -9.64 19.97
CA LEU A 505 -24.89 -8.71 20.55
C LEU A 505 -26.31 -9.28 20.39
N ASP A 506 -26.87 -9.72 21.51
CA ASP A 506 -28.21 -10.29 21.57
C ASP A 506 -29.26 -9.19 21.79
N VAL A 507 -30.34 -9.27 21.02
CA VAL A 507 -31.46 -8.34 21.07
C VAL A 507 -32.76 -9.15 21.16
N GLN A 508 -33.53 -8.96 22.23
CA GLN A 508 -34.70 -9.81 22.51
C GLN A 508 -35.90 -9.45 21.63
N SER A 509 -35.94 -8.21 21.11
CA SER A 509 -37.00 -7.71 20.24
C SER A 509 -36.45 -6.79 19.15
N GLY A 510 -36.99 -6.87 17.94
CA GLY A 510 -36.71 -5.90 16.86
C GLY A 510 -36.85 -4.42 17.26
N LYS A 511 -37.70 -4.12 18.26
CA LYS A 511 -37.91 -2.76 18.80
C LYS A 511 -36.70 -2.19 19.55
N GLU A 512 -35.80 -3.06 20.01
CA GLU A 512 -34.65 -2.66 20.82
C GLU A 512 -33.40 -2.37 19.98
N LEU A 513 -33.39 -2.78 18.70
CA LEU A 513 -32.27 -2.52 17.79
C LEU A 513 -31.88 -1.02 17.68
N PRO A 514 -32.82 -0.06 17.59
CA PRO A 514 -32.50 1.36 17.62
C PRO A 514 -31.70 1.79 18.85
N ASN A 515 -31.96 1.16 20.01
CA ASN A 515 -31.25 1.46 21.26
C ASN A 515 -29.80 0.98 21.23
N LYS A 516 -29.45 0.09 20.29
CA LYS A 516 -28.09 -0.41 20.06
C LYS A 516 -27.30 0.40 19.03
N CYS A 517 -27.89 1.40 18.38
CA CYS A 517 -27.20 2.18 17.34
C CYS A 517 -25.90 2.83 17.79
N ARG A 518 -25.81 3.31 19.04
CA ARG A 518 -24.56 3.86 19.59
C ARG A 518 -23.43 2.82 19.62
N GLU A 519 -23.75 1.60 20.06
CA GLU A 519 -22.80 0.48 20.15
C GLU A 519 -22.38 0.01 18.75
N LEU A 520 -23.33 -0.05 17.80
CA LEU A 520 -23.04 -0.36 16.40
C LEU A 520 -22.18 0.72 15.73
N ALA A 521 -22.47 2.00 15.98
CA ALA A 521 -21.65 3.10 15.49
C ALA A 521 -20.22 3.02 16.03
N GLN A 522 -20.05 2.68 17.32
CA GLN A 522 -18.73 2.47 17.91
C GLN A 522 -17.99 1.30 17.25
N HIS A 523 -18.68 0.20 16.94
CA HIS A 523 -18.09 -0.92 16.20
C HIS A 523 -17.60 -0.49 14.82
N PHE A 524 -18.42 0.21 14.03
CA PHE A 524 -17.99 0.68 12.71
C PHE A 524 -16.83 1.68 12.78
N ARG A 525 -16.78 2.55 13.78
CA ARG A 525 -15.68 3.50 13.98
C ARG A 525 -14.36 2.84 14.41
N THR A 526 -14.41 1.76 15.17
CA THR A 526 -13.21 1.12 15.77
C THR A 526 -12.78 -0.15 15.06
N GLN A 527 -13.74 -0.96 14.63
CA GLN A 527 -13.54 -2.24 13.94
C GLN A 527 -13.89 -2.13 12.45
N GLY A 528 -14.93 -1.40 12.06
CA GLY A 528 -15.29 -1.20 10.65
C GLY A 528 -15.54 -2.48 9.84
N THR A 529 -15.77 -3.62 10.50
CA THR A 529 -16.06 -4.91 9.85
C THR A 529 -17.56 -5.02 9.56
N PRO A 530 -17.97 -5.74 8.48
CA PRO A 530 -19.37 -6.08 8.27
C PRO A 530 -19.92 -6.92 9.42
N ILE A 531 -21.17 -6.69 9.80
CA ILE A 531 -21.86 -7.40 10.90
C ILE A 531 -22.91 -8.34 10.29
N MET A 532 -22.97 -9.59 10.69
CA MET A 532 -24.10 -10.47 10.35
C MET A 532 -25.24 -10.24 11.36
N ILE A 533 -26.47 -10.08 10.88
CA ILE A 533 -27.69 -10.01 11.70
C ILE A 533 -28.54 -11.25 11.42
N GLY A 534 -28.71 -12.12 12.42
CA GLY A 534 -29.58 -13.29 12.34
C GLY A 534 -30.90 -13.06 13.07
N GLY A 535 -32.05 -13.32 12.43
CA GLY A 535 -33.39 -13.12 12.98
C GLY A 535 -34.32 -14.31 12.70
N GLY A 536 -34.13 -15.41 13.43
CA GLY A 536 -34.76 -16.69 13.12
C GLY A 536 -34.07 -17.35 11.92
N VAL A 537 -34.82 -17.56 10.84
CA VAL A 537 -34.36 -18.26 9.62
C VAL A 537 -33.80 -17.34 8.54
N LEU A 538 -33.77 -16.03 8.82
CA LEU A 538 -33.29 -15.00 7.91
C LEU A 538 -32.02 -14.38 8.46
N ALA A 539 -31.05 -14.15 7.57
CA ALA A 539 -29.83 -13.42 7.89
C ALA A 539 -29.61 -12.28 6.90
N TYR A 540 -29.06 -11.18 7.40
CA TYR A 540 -28.67 -10.00 6.61
C TYR A 540 -27.26 -9.58 7.00
N THR A 541 -26.60 -8.78 6.15
CA THR A 541 -25.33 -8.15 6.49
C THR A 541 -25.54 -6.66 6.71
N LEU A 542 -25.12 -6.15 7.87
CA LEU A 542 -25.14 -4.73 8.21
C LEU A 542 -23.79 -4.11 7.86
N LEU A 543 -23.83 -3.05 7.07
CA LEU A 543 -22.65 -2.34 6.56
C LEU A 543 -22.48 -0.95 7.19
N GLY A 544 -23.40 -0.53 8.05
CA GLY A 544 -23.32 0.77 8.68
C GLY A 544 -24.60 1.19 9.36
N VAL A 545 -24.49 2.24 10.15
CA VAL A 545 -25.62 2.90 10.81
C VAL A 545 -25.54 4.40 10.57
N ASP A 546 -26.71 5.04 10.49
CA ASP A 546 -26.86 6.48 10.55
C ASP A 546 -27.68 6.79 11.79
N TYR A 547 -27.10 7.55 12.73
CA TYR A 547 -27.68 7.75 14.05
C TYR A 547 -27.60 9.20 14.48
N ASN A 548 -28.75 9.77 14.84
CA ASN A 548 -28.84 11.06 15.49
C ASN A 548 -28.90 10.87 17.01
N GLU A 549 -27.84 11.24 17.71
CA GLU A 549 -27.74 11.08 19.17
C GLU A 549 -28.73 11.94 19.95
N MET A 550 -29.22 13.05 19.37
CA MET A 550 -30.15 13.98 20.00
C MET A 550 -31.60 13.51 19.88
N THR A 551 -32.00 13.00 18.71
CA THR A 551 -33.39 12.59 18.44
C THR A 551 -33.62 11.10 18.64
N GLY A 552 -32.55 10.28 18.63
CA GLY A 552 -32.63 8.83 18.61
C GLY A 552 -33.02 8.24 17.26
N GLU A 553 -33.26 9.07 16.23
CA GLU A 553 -33.56 8.58 14.89
C GLU A 553 -32.38 7.78 14.34
N SER A 554 -32.71 6.66 13.70
CA SER A 554 -31.71 5.71 13.20
C SER A 554 -32.10 5.09 11.86
N ALA A 555 -31.08 4.78 11.07
CA ALA A 555 -31.17 3.95 9.89
C ALA A 555 -30.02 2.94 9.83
N PHE A 556 -30.29 1.81 9.20
CA PHE A 556 -29.38 0.68 9.09
C PHE A 556 -29.07 0.44 7.61
N LEU A 557 -27.81 0.35 7.25
CA LEU A 557 -27.38 0.05 5.88
C LEU A 557 -27.34 -1.46 5.71
N ILE A 558 -28.36 -2.01 5.07
CA ILE A 558 -28.54 -3.46 4.92
C ILE A 558 -28.06 -3.90 3.55
N LEU A 559 -27.27 -4.98 3.55
CA LEU A 559 -26.92 -5.79 2.39
C LEU A 559 -27.63 -7.14 2.50
N ASP A 560 -28.54 -7.38 1.58
CA ASP A 560 -29.46 -8.50 1.59
C ASP A 560 -28.90 -9.69 0.78
N PRO A 561 -28.53 -10.81 1.40
CA PRO A 561 -27.99 -11.96 0.68
C PRO A 561 -29.03 -12.72 -0.17
N HIS A 562 -30.32 -12.40 -0.06
CA HIS A 562 -31.39 -13.14 -0.73
C HIS A 562 -31.61 -12.72 -2.19
N TYR A 563 -30.84 -11.76 -2.70
CA TYR A 563 -30.88 -11.40 -4.12
C TYR A 563 -30.53 -12.62 -4.97
N THR A 564 -31.31 -12.89 -6.01
CA THR A 564 -31.15 -14.05 -6.91
C THR A 564 -30.85 -13.64 -8.36
N GLY A 565 -30.73 -12.34 -8.63
CA GLY A 565 -30.47 -11.85 -9.98
C GLY A 565 -29.00 -11.88 -10.35
N GLY A 566 -28.68 -11.47 -11.58
CA GLY A 566 -27.28 -11.34 -12.02
C GLY A 566 -26.55 -10.15 -11.36
N GLU A 567 -25.25 -10.05 -11.60
CA GLU A 567 -24.36 -8.97 -11.12
C GLU A 567 -24.68 -7.61 -11.78
N ASP A 568 -25.85 -7.03 -11.47
CA ASP A 568 -26.30 -5.72 -11.95
C ASP A 568 -26.47 -4.73 -10.79
N LEU A 569 -25.54 -3.78 -10.71
CA LEU A 569 -25.50 -2.77 -9.65
C LEU A 569 -26.77 -1.91 -9.61
N LYS A 570 -27.36 -1.61 -10.77
CA LYS A 570 -28.58 -0.81 -10.85
C LYS A 570 -29.76 -1.54 -10.24
N SER A 571 -29.96 -2.82 -10.56
CA SER A 571 -31.04 -3.65 -10.00
C SER A 571 -30.87 -3.87 -8.50
N ILE A 572 -29.64 -4.09 -8.02
CA ILE A 572 -29.35 -4.26 -6.59
C ILE A 572 -29.72 -2.99 -5.80
N ARG A 573 -29.30 -1.82 -6.28
CA ARG A 573 -29.59 -0.54 -5.60
C ARG A 573 -31.04 -0.12 -5.71
N SER A 574 -31.62 -0.18 -6.91
CA SER A 574 -33.00 0.24 -7.13
C SER A 574 -34.03 -0.72 -6.52
N GLY A 575 -33.71 -2.03 -6.47
CA GLY A 575 -34.50 -3.04 -5.77
C GLY A 575 -34.36 -2.99 -4.24
N GLY A 576 -33.43 -2.18 -3.71
CA GLY A 576 -33.23 -2.03 -2.27
C GLY A 576 -32.58 -3.24 -1.59
N TRP A 577 -31.88 -4.08 -2.35
CA TRP A 577 -31.09 -5.23 -1.88
C TRP A 577 -29.82 -4.78 -1.16
N CYS A 578 -29.26 -3.64 -1.57
CA CYS A 578 -28.33 -2.87 -0.75
C CYS A 578 -28.93 -1.48 -0.55
N GLY A 579 -29.18 -1.07 0.69
CA GLY A 579 -29.80 0.22 0.95
C GLY A 579 -30.01 0.56 2.41
N TRP A 580 -30.21 1.86 2.67
CA TRP A 580 -30.60 2.36 3.99
C TRP A 580 -32.03 1.96 4.32
N LYS A 581 -32.23 1.42 5.52
CA LYS A 581 -33.53 1.07 6.08
C LYS A 581 -33.71 1.85 7.38
N ARG A 582 -34.64 2.82 7.40
CA ARG A 582 -34.98 3.54 8.64
C ARG A 582 -35.57 2.56 9.64
N ALA A 583 -35.18 2.70 10.91
CA ALA A 583 -35.70 1.85 11.97
C ALA A 583 -37.23 1.93 12.09
N VAL A 584 -37.73 3.16 12.00
CA VAL A 584 -39.14 3.49 11.88
C VAL A 584 -39.32 4.23 10.56
N GLY A 585 -40.09 3.63 9.65
CA GLY A 585 -40.40 4.21 8.34
C GLY A 585 -41.29 5.45 8.46
N ALA A 586 -41.42 6.20 7.37
CA ALA A 586 -42.26 7.42 7.33
C ALA A 586 -43.75 7.16 7.64
N ASN A 587 -44.20 5.92 7.48
CA ASN A 587 -45.54 5.45 7.82
C ASN A 587 -45.66 4.94 9.27
N GLY A 588 -44.63 5.12 10.10
CA GLY A 588 -44.58 4.62 11.48
C GLY A 588 -44.32 3.11 11.61
N LYS A 589 -44.12 2.38 10.50
CA LYS A 589 -43.85 0.95 10.53
C LYS A 589 -42.39 0.68 10.90
N GLU A 590 -42.18 -0.20 11.87
CA GLU A 590 -40.86 -0.68 12.26
C GLU A 590 -40.28 -1.61 11.18
N PHE A 591 -39.01 -1.43 10.84
CA PHE A 591 -38.31 -2.29 9.87
C PHE A 591 -38.03 -3.67 10.46
N PHE A 592 -37.53 -3.74 11.69
CA PHE A 592 -37.31 -4.99 12.40
C PHE A 592 -38.59 -5.46 13.09
N HIS A 593 -38.82 -6.77 13.09
CA HIS A 593 -40.03 -7.36 13.65
C HIS A 593 -39.94 -7.43 15.18
N ALA A 594 -40.88 -6.78 15.86
CA ALA A 594 -40.92 -6.71 17.32
C ALA A 594 -41.02 -8.08 18.03
N ASN A 595 -41.59 -9.08 17.38
CA ASN A 595 -41.82 -10.42 17.94
C ASN A 595 -40.69 -11.41 17.62
N ARG A 596 -39.53 -10.92 17.18
CA ARG A 596 -38.34 -11.74 16.90
C ARG A 596 -37.16 -11.24 17.70
N PHE A 597 -36.37 -12.20 18.17
CA PHE A 597 -35.02 -11.92 18.66
C PHE A 597 -34.05 -11.81 17.48
N TYR A 598 -32.97 -11.07 17.70
CA TYR A 598 -31.90 -10.87 16.73
C TYR A 598 -30.54 -11.04 17.39
N ASN A 599 -29.66 -11.82 16.76
CA ASN A 599 -28.29 -12.01 17.21
C ASN A 599 -27.35 -11.39 16.18
N LEU A 600 -26.61 -10.36 16.59
CA LEU A 600 -25.67 -9.66 15.74
C LEU A 600 -24.26 -10.18 16.01
N LEU A 601 -23.65 -10.81 15.02
CA LEU A 601 -22.26 -11.22 15.07
C LEU A 601 -21.38 -10.08 14.56
N MET A 602 -20.50 -9.60 15.43
CA MET A 602 -19.67 -8.42 15.23
C MET A 602 -18.18 -8.84 15.22
N PRO A 603 -17.59 -9.16 14.04
CA PRO A 603 -16.20 -9.61 13.94
C PRO A 603 -15.23 -8.52 14.38
N GLN A 604 -14.25 -8.85 15.21
CA GLN A 604 -13.23 -7.89 15.66
C GLN A 604 -12.02 -7.95 14.72
N ARG A 605 -11.37 -6.81 14.48
CA ARG A 605 -10.12 -6.77 13.74
C ARG A 605 -9.00 -7.45 14.55
N PRO A 606 -8.26 -8.40 13.96
CA PRO A 606 -7.01 -8.85 14.56
C PRO A 606 -6.05 -7.68 14.70
N ASN A 607 -5.44 -7.52 15.88
CA ASN A 607 -4.42 -6.51 16.11
C ASN A 607 -3.08 -6.99 15.52
N THR A 608 -2.85 -6.72 14.23
CA THR A 608 -1.66 -7.18 13.50
C THR A 608 -1.22 -6.17 12.45
N VAL A 609 0.09 -6.19 12.13
CA VAL A 609 0.69 -5.49 10.98
C VAL A 609 1.29 -6.43 9.95
#